data_AF-A0A8E5HQ49-F1
#
_entry.id   AF-A0A8E5HQ49-F1
#
_cell.length_a   1.000
_cell.length_b   1.000
_cell.length_c   1.000
_cell.angle_alpha   90.00
_cell.angle_beta   90.00
_cell.angle_gamma   90.00
#
_symmetry.space_group_name_H-M   'P 1'
#
loop_
_entity.id
_entity.type
_entity.pdbx_description
1 polymer ?
#
loop_
_entity_poly.entity_id
_entity_poly.type
_entity_poly.pdbx_seq_one_letter_code
_entity_poly.pdbx_strand_id
1 'polypeptide(L)' 'MRGNKFKTTRHAKSVKMPSHKSFRTKQKLAKAQKQNRPVPQWIRLRTNNTVRYNAKRRHWRKTRLGI' A
#
# COMPACT_ATOMS: atom_id res chain seq x y z
N MET A 1 -46.74 14.49 20.48
CA MET A 1 -45.97 13.44 19.78
C MET A 1 -44.80 14.08 19.03
N ARG A 2 -43.57 14.04 19.58
CA ARG A 2 -42.39 14.63 18.94
C ARG A 2 -41.65 13.55 18.17
N GLY A 3 -41.78 13.55 16.84
CA GLY A 3 -41.13 12.59 15.95
C GLY A 3 -39.61 12.78 15.95
N ASN A 4 -38.89 11.73 16.34
CA ASN A 4 -37.44 11.72 16.41
C ASN A 4 -36.85 11.58 14.98
N LYS A 5 -36.33 12.67 14.42
CA LYS A 5 -35.67 12.66 13.10
C LYS A 5 -34.24 12.13 13.26
N PHE A 6 -34.07 10.81 13.20
CA PHE A 6 -32.75 10.22 13.02
C PHE A 6 -32.17 10.69 11.68
N LYS A 7 -31.27 11.67 11.70
CA LYS A 7 -30.47 12.05 10.53
C LYS A 7 -29.47 10.93 10.25
N THR A 8 -29.83 10.00 9.37
CA THR A 8 -28.86 9.03 8.84
C THR A 8 -27.90 9.78 7.91
N THR A 9 -26.76 10.23 8.41
CA THR A 9 -25.65 10.72 7.58
C THR A 9 -24.96 9.53 6.92
N ARG A 10 -25.60 8.96 5.89
CA ARG A 10 -24.93 8.00 5.00
C ARG A 10 -23.76 8.71 4.32
N HIS A 11 -22.55 8.53 4.84
CA HIS A 11 -21.34 8.90 4.14
C HIS A 11 -21.30 8.10 2.84
N ALA A 12 -21.75 8.70 1.74
CA ALA A 12 -21.61 8.14 0.41
C ALA A 12 -20.12 8.02 0.11
N LYS A 13 -19.56 6.82 0.27
CA LYS A 13 -18.20 6.51 -0.18
C LYS A 13 -18.20 6.75 -1.69
N SER A 14 -17.56 7.84 -2.13
CA SER A 14 -17.25 8.07 -3.54
C SER A 14 -16.64 6.78 -4.09
N VAL A 15 -17.33 6.14 -5.04
CA VAL A 15 -16.87 4.91 -5.69
C VAL A 15 -15.68 5.28 -6.57
N LYS A 16 -14.50 5.37 -5.97
CA LYS A 16 -13.26 5.65 -6.69
C LYS A 16 -12.94 4.42 -7.52
N MET A 17 -13.25 4.48 -8.82
CA MET A 17 -12.95 3.39 -9.73
C MET A 17 -11.47 3.04 -9.65
N PRO A 18 -11.11 1.75 -9.47
CA PRO A 18 -9.73 1.36 -9.21
C PRO A 18 -8.78 1.73 -10.37
N SER A 19 -9.27 1.85 -11.59
CA SER A 19 -8.53 2.30 -12.78
C SER A 19 -8.21 3.82 -12.76
N HIS A 20 -9.14 4.64 -12.26
CA HIS A 20 -9.04 6.11 -12.29
C HIS A 20 -8.33 6.63 -11.03
N LYS A 21 -7.00 6.63 -11.08
CA LYS A 21 -6.11 7.07 -9.99
C LYS A 21 -5.46 8.41 -10.29
N SER A 22 -5.33 9.27 -9.27
CA SER A 22 -4.53 10.49 -9.38
C SER A 22 -3.04 10.17 -9.52
N PHE A 23 -2.27 11.13 -10.05
CA PHE A 23 -0.82 10.99 -10.25
C PHE A 23 -0.09 10.65 -8.93
N ARG A 24 -0.44 11.33 -7.82
CA ARG A 24 0.13 11.07 -6.50
C ARG A 24 -0.04 9.62 -6.05
N THR A 25 -1.23 9.03 -6.26
CA THR A 25 -1.47 7.62 -5.95
C THR A 25 -0.67 6.71 -6.87
N LYS A 26 -0.61 7.00 -8.18
CA LYS A 26 0.20 6.23 -9.15
C LYS A 26 1.69 6.23 -8.77
N GLN A 27 2.24 7.37 -8.38
CA GLN A 27 3.64 7.49 -7.96
C GLN A 27 3.94 6.64 -6.71
N LYS A 28 3.05 6.67 -5.71
CA LYS A 28 3.17 5.81 -4.52
C LYS A 28 3.11 4.32 -4.88
N LEU A 29 2.19 3.92 -5.74
CA LEU A 29 2.06 2.54 -6.20
C LEU A 29 3.32 2.07 -6.96
N ALA A 30 3.83 2.90 -7.87
CA ALA A 30 5.04 2.61 -8.62
C ALA A 30 6.26 2.47 -7.70
N LYS A 31 6.40 3.35 -6.70
CA LYS A 31 7.49 3.25 -5.70
C LYS A 31 7.38 1.98 -4.85
N ALA A 32 6.17 1.63 -4.40
CA ALA A 32 5.92 0.41 -3.65
C ALA A 32 6.24 -0.85 -4.47
N GLN A 33 5.92 -0.85 -5.77
CA GLN A 33 6.31 -1.92 -6.68
C GLN A 33 7.83 -2.01 -6.82
N LYS A 34 8.52 -0.88 -7.05
CA LYS A 34 9.99 -0.84 -7.17
C LYS A 34 10.71 -1.32 -5.91
N GLN A 35 10.17 -1.06 -4.72
CA GLN A 35 10.73 -1.52 -3.45
C GLN A 35 10.55 -3.03 -3.22
N ASN A 36 9.56 -3.66 -3.86
CA ASN A 36 9.20 -5.06 -3.63
C ASN A 36 10.07 -6.06 -4.40
N ARG A 37 11.39 -5.91 -4.28
CA ARG A 37 12.41 -6.73 -4.96
C ARG A 37 13.29 -7.50 -3.97
N PRO A 38 13.86 -8.65 -4.37
CA PRO A 38 14.82 -9.38 -3.55
C PRO A 38 16.14 -8.61 -3.38
N VAL A 39 16.95 -9.00 -2.39
CA VAL A 39 18.29 -8.44 -2.17
C VAL A 39 19.22 -8.98 -3.27
N PRO A 40 19.99 -8.12 -3.96
CA PRO A 40 21.00 -8.53 -4.93
C PRO A 40 22.06 -9.48 -4.36
N GLN A 41 22.54 -10.41 -5.19
CA GLN A 41 23.49 -11.44 -4.75
C GLN A 41 24.84 -10.85 -4.33
N TRP A 42 25.39 -9.90 -5.08
CA TRP A 42 26.69 -9.30 -4.76
C TRP A 42 26.70 -8.63 -3.38
N ILE A 43 25.54 -8.14 -2.88
CA ILE A 43 25.43 -7.61 -1.52
C ILE A 43 25.66 -8.70 -0.48
N ARG A 44 25.12 -9.91 -0.70
CA ARG A 44 25.34 -11.06 0.20
C ARG A 44 26.81 -11.49 0.26
N LEU A 45 27.56 -11.24 -0.81
CA LEU A 45 28.97 -11.58 -0.91
C LEU A 45 29.90 -10.51 -0.32
N ARG A 46 29.37 -9.34 0.09
CA ARG A 46 30.18 -8.30 0.74
C ARG A 46 30.64 -8.77 2.12
N THR A 47 31.90 -8.52 2.45
CA THR A 47 32.47 -8.77 3.78
C THR A 47 31.71 -8.00 4.86
N ASN A 48 31.56 -8.60 6.04
CA ASN A 48 30.84 -8.04 7.20
C ASN A 48 29.37 -7.67 6.91
N ASN A 49 28.74 -8.31 5.93
CA ASN A 49 27.32 -8.07 5.66
C ASN A 49 26.41 -8.92 6.57
N THR A 50 25.54 -8.25 7.32
CA THR A 50 24.51 -8.87 8.16
C THR A 50 23.17 -9.06 7.45
N VAL A 51 22.97 -8.42 6.29
CA VAL A 51 21.69 -8.42 5.55
C VAL A 51 21.60 -9.61 4.58
N ARG A 52 20.72 -10.57 4.89
CA ARG A 52 20.52 -11.78 4.06
C ARG A 52 19.28 -11.75 3.16
N TYR A 53 18.20 -11.12 3.63
CA TYR A 53 16.93 -11.01 2.92
C TYR A 53 16.29 -9.63 3.14
N ASN A 54 15.31 -9.28 2.30
CA ASN A 54 14.58 -8.02 2.41
C ASN A 54 13.39 -8.21 3.38
N ALA A 55 13.60 -7.86 4.65
CA ALA A 55 12.56 -7.96 5.68
C ALA A 55 11.32 -7.08 5.40
N LYS A 56 11.48 -6.01 4.61
CA LYS A 56 10.39 -5.09 4.24
C LYS A 56 9.71 -5.46 2.91
N ARG A 57 10.03 -6.62 2.33
CA ARG A 57 9.36 -7.13 1.12
C ARG A 57 7.90 -7.45 1.45
N ARG A 58 6.98 -7.12 0.54
CA ARG A 58 5.53 -7.21 0.79
C ARG A 58 4.85 -8.15 -0.20
N HIS A 59 3.91 -8.96 0.29
CA HIS A 59 3.01 -9.72 -0.56
C HIS A 59 1.64 -9.05 -0.65
N TRP A 60 1.10 -8.88 -1.87
CA TRP A 60 -0.14 -8.13 -2.08
C TRP A 60 -1.39 -8.78 -1.45
N ARG A 61 -1.38 -10.11 -1.29
CA ARG A 61 -2.46 -10.83 -0.58
C ARG A 61 -2.34 -10.75 0.94
N LYS A 62 -1.11 -10.58 1.48
CA LYS A 62 -0.88 -10.61 2.95
C LYS A 62 -0.99 -9.24 3.60
N THR A 63 -0.52 -8.18 2.92
CA THR A 63 -0.45 -6.83 3.51
C THR A 63 -0.90 -5.76 2.52
N ARG A 64 -1.82 -4.89 2.96
CA ARG A 64 -2.37 -3.77 2.19
C ARG A 64 -1.47 -2.53 2.32
N LEU A 65 -1.52 -1.62 1.32
CA LEU A 65 -0.67 -0.42 1.28
C LEU A 65 -1.25 0.79 2.02
N GLY A 66 -2.56 0.78 2.34
CA GLY A 66 -3.20 1.85 3.12
C GLY A 66 -3.16 3.25 2.49
N ILE A 67 -3.19 3.33 1.16
CA ILE A 67 -3.06 4.57 0.38
C ILE A 67 -4.18 4.75 -0.63
#